data_AF-A0A8S0GYS5-F1
#
_entry.id   AF-A0A8S0GYS5-F1
#
_cell.length_a   1.000
_cell.length_b   1.000
_cell.length_c   1.000
_cell.angle_alpha   90.00
_cell.angle_beta   90.00
_cell.angle_gamma   90.00
#
_symmetry.space_group_name_H-M   'P 1'
#
loop_
_entity.id
_entity.type
_entity.pdbx_description
1 polymer ?
#
loop_
_entity_poly.entity_id
_entity_poly.type
_entity_poly.pdbx_seq_one_letter_code
_entity_poly.pdbx_strand_id
1 'polypeptide(L)'
;MPIDSFSNGASLTYIGFTNFDFGSDLHKDNPARTANATVATNVLLYSFTHLRFTLVGRYFHNGGNWEDGSVLNFGDGEFRARSNGWGYYAGVGYQF
;
A
#
# COMPACT_ATOMS: atom_id res chain seq x y z
N MET A 1 -6.89 18.60 -6.64
CA MET A 1 -6.36 19.96 -6.44
C MET A 1 -5.05 19.85 -5.67
N PRO A 2 -3.99 20.58 -6.05
CA PRO A 2 -2.77 20.64 -5.26
C PRO A 2 -3.04 21.12 -3.84
N ILE A 3 -2.28 20.62 -2.87
CA ILE A 3 -2.32 21.09 -1.48
C ILE A 3 -1.40 22.30 -1.27
N ASP A 4 -0.36 22.46 -2.10
CA ASP A 4 0.53 23.62 -2.10
C ASP A 4 1.24 23.80 -3.45
N SER A 5 1.75 25.00 -3.70
CA SER A 5 2.53 25.39 -4.88
C SER A 5 3.77 26.19 -4.45
N PHE A 6 4.91 25.90 -5.07
CA PHE A 6 6.21 26.42 -4.64
C PHE A 6 6.81 27.36 -5.69
N SER A 7 7.65 28.30 -5.24
CA SER A 7 8.29 29.31 -6.10
C SER A 7 9.24 28.73 -7.14
N ASN A 8 9.68 27.47 -6.98
CA ASN A 8 10.47 26.74 -7.97
C ASN A 8 9.63 26.11 -9.10
N GLY A 9 8.33 26.42 -9.17
CA GLY A 9 7.41 25.93 -10.20
C GLY A 9 6.84 24.54 -9.93
N ALA A 10 7.11 23.96 -8.76
CA ALA A 10 6.53 22.68 -8.37
C ALA A 10 5.17 22.85 -7.69
N SER A 11 4.35 21.80 -7.74
CA SER A 11 3.14 21.64 -6.94
C SER A 11 3.21 20.36 -6.11
N LEU A 12 2.68 20.41 -4.89
CA LEU A 12 2.49 19.23 -4.05
C LEU A 12 1.01 18.84 -4.08
N THR A 13 0.75 17.57 -4.39
CA THR A 13 -0.60 17.00 -4.41
C THR A 13 -0.64 15.79 -3.51
N TYR A 14 -1.67 15.71 -2.67
CA TYR A 14 -2.01 14.50 -1.93
C TYR A 14 -3.01 13.66 -2.74
N ILE A 15 -2.73 12.37 -2.88
CA ILE A 15 -3.64 11.39 -3.50
C ILE A 15 -3.85 10.25 -2.51
N GLY A 16 -5.09 10.05 -2.10
CA GLY A 16 -5.48 8.97 -1.20
C GLY A 16 -6.46 8.02 -1.89
N PHE A 17 -6.26 6.72 -1.76
CA PHE A 17 -7.25 5.73 -2.15
C PHE A 17 -7.17 4.50 -1.25
N THR A 18 -8.32 3.88 -1.00
CA THR A 18 -8.43 2.69 -0.15
C THR A 18 -9.24 1.62 -0.86
N ASN A 19 -8.74 0.40 -0.85
CA ASN A 19 -9.49 -0.78 -1.26
C ASN A 19 -9.97 -1.52 -0.01
N PHE A 20 -11.27 -1.83 0.02
CA PHE A 20 -11.91 -2.66 1.02
C PHE A 20 -12.43 -3.90 0.32
N ASP A 21 -11.77 -5.03 0.54
CA ASP A 21 -12.15 -6.31 -0.02
C ASP A 21 -12.79 -7.16 1.08
N PHE A 22 -13.95 -7.74 0.80
CA PHE A 22 -14.70 -8.55 1.77
C PHE A 22 -15.53 -9.61 1.06
N GLY A 23 -15.99 -10.61 1.83
CA GLY A 23 -16.83 -11.69 1.30
C GLY A 23 -16.06 -12.76 0.53
N SER A 24 -14.74 -12.86 0.71
CA SER A 24 -13.94 -13.92 0.11
C SER A 24 -14.12 -15.25 0.86
N ASP A 25 -14.13 -16.34 0.11
CA ASP A 25 -14.21 -17.70 0.65
C ASP A 25 -12.84 -18.28 1.05
N LEU A 26 -11.74 -17.55 0.83
CA LEU A 26 -10.37 -18.04 1.04
C LEU A 26 -10.10 -18.58 2.46
N HIS A 27 -10.76 -18.04 3.49
CA HIS A 27 -10.58 -18.50 4.87
C HIS A 27 -11.25 -19.85 5.14
N LYS A 28 -12.30 -20.23 4.38
CA LYS A 28 -13.09 -21.44 4.63
C LYS A 28 -12.23 -22.70 4.59
N ASP A 29 -11.31 -22.76 3.63
CA ASP A 29 -10.43 -23.92 3.40
C ASP A 29 -9.02 -23.72 3.96
N ASN A 30 -8.67 -22.49 4.40
CA ASN A 30 -7.33 -22.18 4.88
C ASN A 30 -7.35 -21.11 6.00
N PRO A 31 -7.13 -21.50 7.27
CA PRO A 31 -7.15 -20.57 8.40
C PRO A 31 -5.99 -19.56 8.40
N ALA A 32 -4.94 -19.77 7.59
CA ALA A 32 -3.89 -18.78 7.40
C ALA A 32 -4.29 -17.65 6.43
N ARG A 33 -5.48 -17.70 5.85
CA ARG A 33 -6.02 -16.70 4.93
C ARG A 33 -7.18 -15.93 5.57
N THR A 34 -7.64 -14.86 4.95
CA THR A 34 -8.77 -14.06 5.46
C THR A 34 -9.85 -13.83 4.41
N ALA A 35 -11.10 -13.72 4.89
CA ALA A 35 -12.26 -13.37 4.04
C ALA A 35 -12.28 -11.89 3.64
N ASN A 36 -11.42 -11.06 4.25
CA ASN A 36 -11.34 -9.62 4.02
C ASN A 36 -9.89 -9.13 3.95
N ALA A 37 -9.67 -8.02 3.26
CA ALA A 37 -8.43 -7.29 3.24
C ALA A 37 -8.72 -5.79 3.11
N THR A 38 -7.84 -4.95 3.62
CA THR A 38 -7.92 -3.51 3.41
C THR A 38 -6.54 -2.96 3.09
N VAL A 39 -6.47 -2.14 2.04
CA VAL A 39 -5.23 -1.49 1.63
C VAL A 39 -5.50 0.00 1.45
N ALA A 40 -4.91 0.82 2.30
CA ALA A 40 -5.01 2.27 2.22
C ALA A 40 -3.69 2.85 1.71
N THR A 41 -3.74 3.60 0.60
CA THR A 41 -2.57 4.20 -0.03
C THR A 41 -2.63 5.71 0.08
N ASN A 42 -1.55 6.31 0.59
CA ASN A 42 -1.36 7.74 0.75
C ASN A 42 -0.16 8.15 -0.09
N VAL A 43 -0.36 9.02 -1.07
CA VAL A 43 0.69 9.48 -1.99
C VAL A 43 0.89 10.98 -1.80
N LEU A 44 2.14 11.36 -1.59
CA LEU A 44 2.63 12.72 -1.81
C LEU A 44 3.29 12.79 -3.17
N LEU A 45 2.68 13.54 -4.08
CA LEU A 45 3.18 13.76 -5.43
C LEU A 45 3.72 15.18 -5.53
N TYR A 46 5.03 15.31 -5.73
CA TYR A 46 5.71 16.58 -5.99
C TYR A 46 6.01 16.70 -7.49
N SER A 47 5.37 17.64 -8.17
CA SER A 47 5.35 17.71 -9.64
C SER A 47 5.79 19.06 -10.18
N PHE A 48 6.71 19.02 -11.13
CA PHE A 48 7.02 20.09 -12.08
C PHE A 48 6.26 19.87 -13.40
N THR A 49 6.53 20.68 -14.42
CA THR A 49 5.95 20.51 -15.77
C THR A 49 6.12 19.10 -16.33
N HIS A 50 7.30 18.51 -16.14
CA HIS A 50 7.61 17.16 -16.62
C HIS A 50 8.09 16.22 -15.51
N LEU A 51 8.98 16.67 -14.63
CA LEU A 51 9.53 15.82 -13.58
C LEU A 51 8.55 15.64 -12.42
N ARG A 52 8.42 14.41 -11.93
CA ARG A 52 7.55 14.04 -10.81
C ARG A 52 8.31 13.19 -9.80
N PHE A 53 8.07 13.46 -8.52
CA PHE A 53 8.56 12.66 -7.41
C PHE A 53 7.37 12.17 -6.59
N THR A 54 7.36 10.90 -6.23
CA THR A 54 6.31 10.32 -5.39
C THR A 54 6.90 9.73 -4.12
N LEU A 55 6.26 10.02 -3.00
CA LEU A 55 6.42 9.28 -1.76
C LEU A 55 5.08 8.64 -1.42
N VAL A 56 5.09 7.35 -1.11
CA VAL A 56 3.89 6.58 -0.85
C VAL A 56 4.00 5.91 0.50
N GLY A 57 3.03 6.16 1.37
CA GLY A 57 2.78 5.37 2.57
C GLY A 57 1.54 4.52 2.37
N ARG A 58 1.71 3.19 2.38
CA ARG A 58 0.61 2.24 2.22
C ARG A 58 0.42 1.42 3.49
N TYR A 59 -0.78 1.47 4.05
CA TYR A 59 -1.18 0.62 5.15
C TYR A 59 -1.91 -0.61 4.61
N PHE A 60 -1.61 -1.76 5.20
CA PHE A 60 -2.24 -3.03 4.93
C PHE A 60 -2.90 -3.55 6.20
N HIS A 61 -4.11 -4.06 6.05
CA HIS A 61 -4.77 -4.95 6.99
C HIS A 61 -5.13 -6.24 6.25
N ASN A 62 -4.61 -7.37 6.72
CA ASN A 62 -4.66 -8.65 6.05
C ASN A 62 -4.20 -8.56 4.59
N GLY A 63 -3.06 -7.89 4.36
CA GLY A 63 -2.50 -7.68 3.02
C GLY A 63 -2.44 -8.97 2.20
N GLY A 64 -3.05 -8.96 1.01
CA GLY A 64 -3.12 -10.14 0.14
C GLY A 64 -3.95 -11.29 0.70
N ASN A 65 -4.89 -11.01 1.61
CA ASN A 65 -5.75 -11.95 2.32
C ASN A 65 -4.99 -12.98 3.18
N TRP A 66 -3.86 -12.58 3.78
CA TRP A 66 -3.15 -13.39 4.78
C TRP A 66 -3.60 -13.01 6.19
N GLU A 67 -3.90 -14.02 7.01
CA GLU A 67 -4.20 -13.83 8.44
C GLU A 67 -2.91 -13.40 9.15
N ASP A 68 -2.95 -12.22 9.75
CA ASP A 68 -1.79 -11.64 10.40
C ASP A 68 -1.37 -12.47 11.62
N GLY A 69 -0.06 -12.67 11.77
CA GLY A 69 0.48 -13.49 12.86
C GLY A 69 0.36 -15.01 12.68
N SER A 70 -0.29 -15.49 11.62
CA SER A 70 -0.32 -16.91 11.26
C SER A 70 1.11 -17.47 11.14
N VAL A 71 1.32 -18.68 11.68
CA VAL A 71 2.61 -19.38 11.58
C VAL A 71 2.62 -20.17 10.28
N LEU A 72 3.62 -19.93 9.45
CA LEU A 72 3.81 -20.51 8.13
C LEU A 72 5.18 -21.17 8.05
N ASN A 73 5.34 -22.14 7.16
CA ASN A 73 6.64 -22.74 6.85
C ASN A 73 6.69 -23.08 5.36
N PHE A 74 7.59 -22.43 4.64
CA PHE A 74 7.77 -22.61 3.19
C PHE A 74 8.98 -23.50 2.85
N GLY A 75 9.46 -24.30 3.82
CA GLY A 75 10.58 -25.23 3.65
C GLY A 75 11.89 -24.79 4.31
N ASP A 76 11.92 -23.61 4.94
CA ASP A 76 13.11 -23.02 5.59
C ASP A 76 12.87 -22.64 7.06
N GLY A 77 11.92 -23.33 7.70
CA GLY A 77 11.54 -23.10 9.09
C GLY A 77 10.28 -22.26 9.26
N GLU A 78 9.81 -22.20 10.49
CA GLU A 78 8.61 -21.46 10.85
C GLU A 78 8.86 -19.96 10.87
N PHE A 79 7.92 -19.20 10.31
CA PHE A 79 7.87 -17.75 10.43
C PHE A 79 6.43 -17.29 10.67
N ARG A 80 6.29 -16.06 11.18
CA ARG A 80 4.97 -15.43 11.35
C ARG A 80 4.68 -14.47 10.21
N ALA A 81 3.51 -14.60 9.60
CA ALA A 81 3.01 -13.65 8.63
C ALA A 81 2.90 -12.25 9.27
N ARG A 82 3.30 -11.22 8.52
CA ARG A 82 3.15 -9.81 8.87
C ARG A 82 2.38 -9.12 7.76
N SER A 83 1.09 -9.40 7.69
CA SER A 83 0.18 -8.90 6.67
C SER A 83 -0.52 -7.60 7.10
N ASN A 84 -0.43 -7.24 8.39
CA ASN A 84 -0.77 -5.93 8.91
C ASN A 84 0.46 -5.03 9.02
N GLY A 85 0.35 -3.79 8.57
CA GLY A 85 1.41 -2.79 8.78
C GLY A 85 1.61 -1.83 7.61
N TRP A 86 2.75 -1.16 7.61
CA TRP A 86 3.09 -0.11 6.63
C TRP A 86 4.15 -0.60 5.63
N GLY A 87 3.92 -0.26 4.37
CA GLY A 87 4.91 -0.32 3.29
C GLY A 87 5.14 1.07 2.71
N TYR A 88 6.36 1.32 2.26
CA TYR A 88 6.77 2.62 1.72
C TYR A 88 7.35 2.47 0.32
N TYR A 89 7.00 3.40 -0.57
CA TYR A 89 7.53 3.44 -1.94
C TYR A 89 7.99 4.86 -2.26
N ALA A 90 9.04 4.96 -3.04
CA ALA A 90 9.50 6.22 -3.62
C ALA A 90 9.64 6.05 -5.14
N GLY A 91 9.30 7.09 -5.89
CA GLY A 91 9.35 7.06 -7.35
C GLY A 91 9.82 8.38 -7.94
N VAL A 92 10.47 8.28 -9.10
CA VAL A 92 10.83 9.41 -9.96
C VAL A 92 10.29 9.12 -11.34
N GLY A 93 9.61 10.07 -11.96
CA GLY A 93 9.01 9.91 -13.28
C GLY A 93 9.06 11.17 -14.12
N TYR A 94 8.90 10.99 -15.44
CA TYR A 94 8.81 12.07 -16.42
C TYR A 94 7.46 11.98 -17.13
N GLN A 95 6.73 13.09 -17.17
CA GLN A 95 5.50 13.25 -17.95
C GLN A 95 5.87 13.81 -19.33
N PHE A 96 5.65 13.03 -20.39
CA PHE A 96 5.85 13.46 -21.78
C PHE A 96 4.83 14.48 -22.23
#